data_AF-A0A067TTM4-F1
#
_entry.id   AF-A0A067TTM4-F1
#
_cell.length_a   1.000
_cell.length_b   1.000
_cell.length_c   1.000
_cell.angle_alpha   90.00
_cell.angle_beta   90.00
_cell.angle_gamma   90.00
#
_symmetry.space_group_name_H-M   'P 1'
#
loop_
_entity.id
_entity.type
_entity.pdbx_description
1 polymer ?
#
loop_
_entity_poly.entity_id
_entity_poly.type
_entity_poly.pdbx_seq_one_letter_code
_entity_poly.pdbx_strand_id
1 'polypeptide(L)'
;MTEDRPSTLPIERSIYVANLVSAVLYGLYVYMVFQSWHHLKTLKQSTLKKRRFYVYYSFIQLFLVTVELSLNALTGQLMWIDHRDFPGGPFAYFLSASGDWFGICVLISYIISTGMTNGLLLYRCFIIWNGNWRVVALPCLLYLSEVVMGVTVPIEIAISNTTFLSKPSTNFSIPWISLVTIVNTTLTALIIGRIVYVAHKTKSNSDYTGLVSMLIESALPLSLVGIAFAVCVAQSSLPTVPLAMVLGTFVAISPQLIILRVAMGRAFTENMLVNDQLTENLNIEFARSINGSSFRNDAELQSIA
;
A
#
# COMPACT_ATOMS: atom_id res chain seq x y z
N MET A 1 -27.64 -35.05 15.51
CA MET A 1 -26.47 -35.21 14.62
C MET A 1 -25.58 -33.98 14.84
N THR A 2 -24.83 -34.00 15.94
CA THR A 2 -24.32 -32.81 16.64
C THR A 2 -23.02 -33.18 17.36
N GLU A 3 -21.99 -33.55 16.63
CA GLU A 3 -20.70 -33.91 17.27
C GLU A 3 -19.43 -33.32 16.63
N ASP A 4 -19.50 -32.69 15.44
CA ASP A 4 -18.30 -32.08 14.80
C ASP A 4 -18.22 -30.53 14.87
N ARG A 5 -19.15 -29.85 15.56
CA ARG A 5 -19.20 -28.37 15.61
C ARG A 5 -18.07 -27.64 16.38
N PRO A 6 -17.32 -28.21 17.34
CA PRO A 6 -16.40 -27.38 18.14
C PRO A 6 -15.09 -27.00 17.44
N SER A 7 -14.68 -27.67 16.35
CA SER A 7 -13.39 -27.44 15.69
C SER A 7 -13.39 -26.28 14.68
N THR A 8 -14.51 -25.98 14.02
CA THR A 8 -14.60 -24.95 12.97
C THR A 8 -15.10 -23.59 13.46
N LEU A 9 -15.80 -23.55 14.61
CA LEU A 9 -16.34 -22.32 15.19
C LEU A 9 -15.29 -21.21 15.43
N PRO A 10 -14.08 -21.50 15.94
CA PRO A 10 -13.05 -20.48 16.08
C PRO A 10 -12.63 -19.85 14.74
N ILE A 11 -12.59 -20.65 13.67
CA ILE A 11 -12.22 -20.20 12.33
C ILE A 11 -13.30 -19.28 11.77
N GLU A 12 -14.57 -19.68 11.85
CA GLU A 12 -15.70 -18.88 11.38
C GLU A 12 -15.73 -17.51 12.07
N ARG A 13 -15.49 -17.48 13.39
CA ARG A 13 -15.37 -16.23 14.16
C ARG A 13 -14.18 -15.39 13.71
N SER A 14 -13.04 -16.01 13.45
CA SER A 14 -11.84 -15.29 12.99
C SER A 14 -12.02 -14.68 11.59
N ILE A 15 -12.71 -15.36 10.67
CA ILE A 15 -13.05 -14.83 9.33
C ILE A 15 -14.01 -13.65 9.46
N TYR A 16 -15.00 -13.75 10.35
CA TYR A 16 -15.92 -12.64 10.61
C TYR A 16 -15.20 -11.40 11.14
N VAL A 17 -14.32 -11.57 12.15
CA VAL A 17 -13.51 -10.48 12.70
C VAL A 17 -12.56 -9.91 11.63
N ALA A 18 -11.93 -10.76 10.82
CA ALA A 18 -11.06 -10.32 9.73
C ALA A 18 -11.81 -9.44 8.72
N ASN A 19 -13.02 -9.83 8.30
CA ASN A 19 -13.86 -9.02 7.41
C ASN A 19 -14.21 -7.65 8.00
N LEU A 20 -14.54 -7.59 9.30
CA LEU A 20 -14.80 -6.32 9.98
C LEU A 20 -13.57 -5.42 10.02
N VAL A 21 -12.40 -5.97 10.37
CA VAL A 21 -11.13 -5.24 10.38
C VAL A 21 -10.80 -4.74 8.96
N SER A 22 -10.93 -5.58 7.94
CA SER A 22 -10.72 -5.21 6.55
C SER A 22 -11.66 -4.09 6.08
N ALA A 23 -12.92 -4.07 6.52
CA ALA A 23 -13.85 -2.98 6.22
C ALA A 23 -13.43 -1.64 6.85
N VAL A 24 -12.93 -1.66 8.10
CA VAL A 24 -12.38 -0.46 8.77
C VAL A 24 -11.14 0.04 8.04
N LEU A 25 -10.22 -0.87 7.71
CA LEU A 25 -8.99 -0.57 6.97
C LEU A 25 -9.29 -0.02 5.57
N TYR A 26 -10.34 -0.53 4.90
CA TYR A 26 -10.80 0.02 3.63
C TYR A 26 -11.30 1.46 3.76
N GLY A 27 -12.06 1.79 4.82
CA GLY A 27 -12.48 3.17 5.08
C GLY A 27 -11.27 4.12 5.24
N LEU A 28 -10.24 3.67 5.96
CA LEU A 28 -8.98 4.40 6.06
C LEU A 28 -8.28 4.55 4.70
N TYR A 29 -8.27 3.49 3.89
CA TYR A 29 -7.68 3.50 2.55
C TYR A 29 -8.36 4.51 1.63
N VAL A 30 -9.69 4.54 1.62
CA VAL A 30 -10.49 5.54 0.88
C VAL A 30 -10.07 6.96 1.28
N TYR A 31 -10.01 7.24 2.59
CA TYR A 31 -9.56 8.53 3.10
C TYR A 31 -8.16 8.90 2.57
N MET A 32 -7.21 7.96 2.61
CA MET A 32 -5.85 8.19 2.11
C MET A 32 -5.80 8.49 0.61
N VAL A 33 -6.65 7.85 -0.21
CA VAL A 33 -6.74 8.12 -1.66
C VAL A 33 -7.20 9.55 -1.91
N PHE A 34 -8.27 9.98 -1.23
CA PHE A 34 -8.79 11.34 -1.39
C PHE A 34 -7.83 12.41 -0.85
N GLN A 35 -7.20 12.14 0.30
CA GLN A 35 -6.21 13.05 0.88
C GLN A 35 -4.98 13.18 -0.03
N SER A 36 -4.49 12.06 -0.58
CA SER A 36 -3.38 12.05 -1.54
C SER A 36 -3.73 12.87 -2.77
N TRP A 37 -4.95 12.71 -3.29
CA TRP A 37 -5.42 13.50 -4.42
C TRP A 37 -5.45 15.00 -4.10
N HIS A 38 -5.97 15.38 -2.93
CA HIS A 38 -6.03 16.78 -2.51
C HIS A 38 -4.63 17.42 -2.47
N HIS A 39 -3.65 16.80 -1.79
CA HIS A 39 -2.29 17.34 -1.73
C HIS A 39 -1.59 17.37 -3.09
N LEU A 40 -1.85 16.38 -3.94
CA LEU A 40 -1.22 16.29 -5.25
C LEU A 40 -1.79 17.31 -6.25
N LYS A 41 -3.00 17.83 -6.01
CA LYS A 41 -3.58 18.97 -6.76
C LYS A 41 -2.88 20.29 -6.44
N THR A 42 -2.39 20.46 -5.20
CA THR A 42 -1.76 21.70 -4.72
C THR A 42 -0.34 21.91 -5.25
N LEU A 43 0.33 20.86 -5.77
CA LEU A 43 1.70 20.95 -6.29
C LEU A 43 1.78 21.65 -7.66
N LYS A 44 2.80 22.53 -7.85
CA LYS A 44 3.08 23.25 -9.12
C LYS A 44 3.33 22.35 -10.35
N GLN A 45 3.18 22.96 -11.54
CA GLN A 45 3.11 22.34 -12.89
C GLN A 45 4.29 21.46 -13.35
N SER A 46 5.47 21.48 -12.70
CA SER A 46 6.66 20.81 -13.26
C SER A 46 6.60 19.28 -13.23
N THR A 47 5.58 18.68 -12.59
CA THR A 47 5.47 17.22 -12.44
C THR A 47 4.11 16.61 -12.84
N LEU A 48 3.40 17.20 -13.81
CA LEU A 48 2.05 16.76 -14.21
C LEU A 48 1.96 15.29 -14.66
N LYS A 49 2.97 14.76 -15.38
CA LYS A 49 2.97 13.36 -15.85
C LYS A 49 3.07 12.36 -14.69
N LYS A 50 3.99 12.59 -13.74
CA LYS A 50 4.13 11.71 -12.56
C LYS A 50 2.91 11.82 -11.65
N ARG A 51 2.32 13.02 -11.52
CA ARG A 51 1.05 13.22 -10.80
C ARG A 51 -0.06 12.34 -11.36
N ARG A 52 -0.31 12.42 -12.67
CA ARG A 52 -1.38 11.62 -13.31
C ARG A 52 -1.18 10.13 -13.07
N PHE A 53 0.06 9.64 -13.18
CA PHE A 53 0.40 8.25 -12.88
C PHE A 53 -0.02 7.82 -11.46
N TYR A 54 0.37 8.57 -10.42
CA TYR A 54 0.01 8.21 -9.03
C TYR A 54 -1.51 8.29 -8.76
N VAL A 55 -2.21 9.22 -9.41
CA VAL A 55 -3.67 9.32 -9.31
C VAL A 55 -4.34 8.09 -9.93
N TYR A 56 -4.02 7.77 -11.19
CA TYR A 56 -4.60 6.59 -11.85
C TYR A 56 -4.28 5.31 -11.09
N TYR A 57 -3.04 5.15 -10.63
CA TYR A 57 -2.64 4.04 -9.78
C TYR A 57 -3.52 3.91 -8.53
N SER A 58 -3.70 5.00 -7.77
CA SER A 58 -4.49 5.01 -6.53
C SER A 58 -5.96 4.65 -6.78
N PHE A 59 -6.55 5.15 -7.88
CA PHE A 59 -7.94 4.87 -8.23
C PHE A 59 -8.17 3.45 -8.73
N ILE A 60 -7.25 2.91 -9.53
CA ILE A 60 -7.32 1.51 -9.98
C ILE A 60 -7.16 0.58 -8.78
N GLN A 61 -6.22 0.87 -7.89
CA GLN A 61 -6.01 0.10 -6.67
C GLN A 61 -7.25 0.17 -5.76
N LEU A 62 -7.87 1.35 -5.62
CA LEU A 62 -9.14 1.50 -4.90
C LEU A 62 -10.23 0.63 -5.48
N PHE A 63 -10.43 0.66 -6.80
CA PHE A 63 -11.42 -0.16 -7.47
C PHE A 63 -11.21 -1.66 -7.19
N LEU A 64 -9.98 -2.16 -7.28
CA LEU A 64 -9.66 -3.56 -6.99
C LEU A 64 -9.98 -3.96 -5.55
N VAL A 65 -9.58 -3.13 -4.58
CA VAL A 65 -9.87 -3.39 -3.16
C VAL A 65 -11.37 -3.30 -2.87
N THR A 66 -12.11 -2.41 -3.53
CA THR A 66 -13.58 -2.33 -3.40
C THR A 66 -14.24 -3.62 -3.90
N VAL A 67 -13.80 -4.14 -5.04
CA VAL A 67 -14.31 -5.41 -5.60
C VAL A 67 -14.01 -6.57 -4.64
N GLU A 68 -12.77 -6.66 -4.15
CA GLU A 68 -12.35 -7.68 -3.20
C GLU A 68 -13.20 -7.67 -1.92
N LEU A 69 -13.39 -6.49 -1.30
CA LEU A 69 -14.19 -6.35 -0.09
C LEU A 69 -15.67 -6.68 -0.33
N SER A 70 -16.23 -6.22 -1.45
CA SER A 70 -17.65 -6.43 -1.77
C SER A 70 -17.96 -7.89 -2.02
N LEU A 71 -17.10 -8.59 -2.75
CA LEU A 71 -17.25 -10.01 -3.01
C LEU A 71 -17.01 -10.85 -1.75
N ASN A 72 -16.03 -10.49 -0.91
CA ASN A 72 -15.84 -11.14 0.39
C ASN A 72 -17.05 -10.95 1.33
N ALA A 73 -17.69 -9.78 1.30
CA ALA A 73 -18.93 -9.54 2.04
C ALA A 73 -20.08 -10.41 1.52
N LEU A 74 -20.21 -10.55 0.20
CA LEU A 74 -21.19 -11.44 -0.43
C LEU A 74 -20.94 -12.91 -0.06
N THR A 75 -19.69 -13.37 -0.12
CA THR A 75 -19.32 -14.73 0.31
C THR A 75 -19.63 -14.94 1.80
N GLY A 76 -19.41 -13.93 2.64
CA GLY A 76 -19.80 -13.95 4.03
C GLY A 76 -21.31 -14.11 4.23
N GLN A 77 -22.11 -13.32 3.52
CA GLN A 77 -23.57 -13.43 3.55
C GLN A 77 -24.05 -14.83 3.13
N LEU A 78 -23.55 -15.34 2.00
CA LEU A 78 -23.92 -16.65 1.48
C LEU A 78 -23.54 -17.78 2.45
N MET A 79 -22.36 -17.67 3.07
CA MET A 79 -21.86 -18.64 4.05
C MET A 79 -22.67 -18.64 5.35
N TRP A 80 -22.92 -17.47 5.96
CA TRP A 80 -23.50 -17.39 7.30
C TRP A 80 -25.02 -17.31 7.34
N ILE A 81 -25.65 -16.79 6.27
CA ILE A 81 -27.09 -16.52 6.21
C ILE A 81 -27.78 -17.52 5.29
N ASP A 82 -27.43 -17.53 4.00
CA ASP A 82 -28.22 -18.25 2.99
C ASP A 82 -27.96 -19.76 2.98
N HIS A 83 -26.70 -20.19 3.17
CA HIS A 83 -26.27 -21.59 3.09
C HIS A 83 -25.66 -22.10 4.40
N ARG A 84 -26.23 -21.68 5.53
CA ARG A 84 -25.74 -22.05 6.86
C ARG A 84 -25.80 -23.57 7.13
N ASP A 85 -26.80 -24.24 6.59
CA ASP A 85 -27.04 -25.68 6.79
C ASP A 85 -26.37 -26.55 5.71
N PHE A 86 -25.41 -26.01 4.97
CA PHE A 86 -24.65 -26.75 3.96
C PHE A 86 -23.98 -27.99 4.58
N PRO A 87 -23.95 -29.15 3.88
CA PRO A 87 -23.28 -30.35 4.38
C PRO A 87 -21.79 -30.10 4.62
N GLY A 88 -21.36 -30.22 5.89
CA GLY A 88 -20.00 -29.85 6.33
C GLY A 88 -19.90 -28.48 7.00
N GLY A 89 -21.00 -27.73 7.08
CA GLY A 89 -21.11 -26.45 7.76
C GLY A 89 -20.70 -25.24 6.91
N PRO A 90 -20.82 -24.02 7.47
CA PRO A 90 -20.52 -22.77 6.78
C PRO A 90 -19.09 -22.72 6.21
N PHE A 91 -18.10 -23.20 6.97
CA PHE A 91 -16.72 -23.24 6.49
C PHE A 91 -16.51 -24.17 5.29
N ALA A 92 -17.23 -25.29 5.21
CA ALA A 92 -17.17 -26.17 4.03
C ALA A 92 -17.77 -25.49 2.79
N TYR A 93 -18.85 -24.73 2.96
CA TYR A 93 -19.41 -23.91 1.89
C TYR A 93 -18.42 -22.85 1.41
N PHE A 94 -17.72 -22.16 2.33
CA PHE A 94 -16.67 -21.20 1.98
C PHE A 94 -15.59 -21.83 1.10
N LEU A 95 -15.14 -23.04 1.44
CA LEU A 95 -14.13 -23.74 0.65
C LEU A 95 -14.63 -24.10 -0.74
N SER A 96 -15.86 -24.61 -0.88
CA SER A 96 -16.44 -24.92 -2.20
C SER A 96 -16.68 -23.66 -3.03
N ALA A 97 -17.15 -22.58 -2.38
CA ALA A 97 -17.41 -21.29 -2.98
C ALA A 97 -16.14 -20.60 -3.53
N SER A 98 -14.95 -20.96 -3.04
CA SER A 98 -13.68 -20.46 -3.58
C SER A 98 -13.45 -20.81 -5.05
N GLY A 99 -14.05 -21.90 -5.54
CA GLY A 99 -14.00 -22.30 -6.95
C GLY A 99 -15.07 -21.64 -7.83
N ASP A 100 -16.06 -20.98 -7.22
CA ASP A 100 -17.09 -20.27 -7.96
C ASP A 100 -16.53 -18.97 -8.57
N TRP A 101 -17.26 -18.43 -9.56
CA TRP A 101 -16.84 -17.23 -10.30
C TRP A 101 -16.48 -16.05 -9.37
N PHE A 102 -17.21 -15.87 -8.27
CA PHE A 102 -16.95 -14.76 -7.33
C PHE A 102 -15.69 -14.98 -6.49
N GLY A 103 -15.40 -16.22 -6.07
CA GLY A 103 -14.16 -16.56 -5.35
C GLY A 103 -12.93 -16.38 -6.24
N ILE A 104 -13.04 -16.79 -7.51
CA ILE A 104 -12.00 -16.56 -8.51
C ILE A 104 -11.80 -15.06 -8.76
N CYS A 105 -12.88 -14.28 -8.85
CA CYS A 105 -12.77 -12.83 -9.00
C CYS A 105 -12.05 -12.17 -7.81
N VAL A 106 -12.35 -12.55 -6.57
CA VAL A 106 -11.63 -12.06 -5.37
C VAL A 106 -10.13 -12.35 -5.49
N LEU A 107 -9.78 -13.59 -5.85
CA LEU A 107 -8.39 -14.01 -5.97
C LEU A 107 -7.65 -13.24 -7.07
N ILE A 108 -8.26 -13.07 -8.26
CA ILE A 108 -7.67 -12.30 -9.36
C ILE A 108 -7.47 -10.84 -8.96
N SER A 109 -8.45 -10.21 -8.32
CA SER A 109 -8.32 -8.84 -7.82
C SER A 109 -7.16 -8.71 -6.83
N TYR A 110 -7.01 -9.68 -5.92
CA TYR A 110 -5.92 -9.71 -4.96
C TYR A 110 -4.54 -9.88 -5.62
N ILE A 111 -4.41 -10.77 -6.62
CA ILE A 111 -3.16 -10.98 -7.37
C ILE A 111 -2.77 -9.70 -8.12
N ILE A 112 -3.71 -9.06 -8.81
CA ILE A 112 -3.44 -7.82 -9.55
C ILE A 112 -3.04 -6.70 -8.58
N SER A 113 -3.77 -6.56 -7.46
CA SER A 113 -3.48 -5.59 -6.39
C SER A 113 -2.08 -5.77 -5.80
N THR A 114 -1.67 -7.01 -5.57
CA THR A 114 -0.33 -7.36 -5.06
C THR A 114 0.75 -7.08 -6.09
N GLY A 115 0.55 -7.48 -7.35
CA GLY A 115 1.49 -7.19 -8.43
C GLY A 115 1.66 -5.69 -8.67
N MET A 116 0.57 -4.91 -8.65
CA MET A 116 0.61 -3.45 -8.75
C MET A 116 1.40 -2.83 -7.59
N THR A 117 1.25 -3.35 -6.38
CA THR A 117 2.01 -2.90 -5.20
C THR A 117 3.50 -3.18 -5.36
N ASN A 118 3.88 -4.43 -5.63
CA ASN A 118 5.28 -4.83 -5.78
C ASN A 118 5.95 -4.13 -6.97
N GLY A 119 5.22 -3.94 -8.08
CA GLY A 119 5.68 -3.16 -9.24
C GLY A 119 5.98 -1.70 -8.90
N LEU A 120 5.16 -1.05 -8.07
CA LEU A 120 5.43 0.32 -7.61
C LEU A 120 6.68 0.40 -6.72
N LEU A 121 6.85 -0.57 -5.80
CA LEU A 121 8.03 -0.65 -4.95
C LEU A 121 9.30 -0.88 -5.79
N LEU A 122 9.23 -1.75 -6.80
CA LEU A 122 10.32 -2.01 -7.74
C LEU A 122 10.72 -0.74 -8.53
N TYR A 123 9.73 -0.01 -9.06
CA TYR A 123 9.97 1.28 -9.73
C TYR A 123 10.67 2.29 -8.84
N ARG A 124 10.28 2.36 -7.55
CA ARG A 124 10.93 3.23 -6.57
C ARG A 124 12.35 2.78 -6.25
N CYS A 125 12.57 1.50 -6.08
CA CYS A 125 13.90 0.95 -5.86
C CYS A 125 14.84 1.32 -7.03
N PHE A 126 14.35 1.20 -8.27
CA PHE A 126 15.11 1.61 -9.46
C PHE A 126 15.53 3.08 -9.45
N ILE A 127 14.62 3.98 -9.07
CA ILE A 127 14.93 5.42 -8.95
C ILE A 127 15.93 5.70 -7.82
N ILE A 128 15.76 5.09 -6.65
CA ILE A 128 16.59 5.33 -5.45
C ILE A 128 18.04 4.86 -5.69
N TRP A 129 18.22 3.79 -6.46
CA TRP A 129 19.53 3.27 -6.84
C TRP A 129 20.13 3.97 -8.07
N ASN A 130 19.54 5.07 -8.52
CA ASN A 130 20.00 5.88 -9.65
C ASN A 130 20.23 5.05 -10.94
N GLY A 131 19.38 4.05 -11.18
CA GLY A 131 19.47 3.21 -12.38
C GLY A 131 20.56 2.13 -12.36
N ASN A 132 21.09 1.74 -11.20
CA ASN A 132 22.06 0.64 -11.13
C ASN A 132 21.38 -0.74 -11.34
N TRP A 133 21.36 -1.19 -12.60
CA TRP A 133 20.70 -2.44 -13.03
C TRP A 133 21.20 -3.70 -12.32
N ARG A 134 22.45 -3.73 -11.84
CA ARG A 134 23.02 -4.93 -11.19
C ARG A 134 22.29 -5.32 -9.90
N VAL A 135 21.81 -4.33 -9.15
CA VAL A 135 21.10 -4.55 -7.87
C VAL A 135 19.61 -4.79 -8.10
N VAL A 136 19.04 -4.19 -9.15
CA VAL A 136 17.60 -4.27 -9.46
C VAL A 136 17.26 -5.52 -10.28
N ALA A 137 18.24 -6.13 -10.96
CA ALA A 137 18.02 -7.34 -11.76
C ALA A 137 17.45 -8.51 -10.94
N LEU A 138 17.95 -8.72 -9.71
CA LEU A 138 17.47 -9.81 -8.85
C LEU A 138 16.00 -9.61 -8.42
N PRO A 139 15.60 -8.45 -7.86
CA PRO A 139 14.18 -8.16 -7.59
C PRO A 139 13.28 -8.23 -8.83
N CYS A 140 13.76 -7.81 -10.00
CA CYS A 140 13.00 -7.92 -11.25
C CYS A 140 12.69 -9.38 -11.62
N LEU A 141 13.68 -10.28 -11.51
CA LEU A 141 13.48 -11.70 -11.81
C LEU A 141 12.49 -12.37 -10.83
N LEU A 142 12.60 -12.02 -9.54
CA LEU A 142 11.68 -12.52 -8.52
C LEU A 142 10.25 -12.01 -8.77
N TYR A 143 10.09 -10.72 -9.11
CA TYR A 143 8.78 -10.15 -9.46
C TYR A 143 8.18 -10.79 -10.72
N LEU A 144 8.99 -11.08 -11.74
CA LEU A 144 8.49 -11.78 -12.93
C LEU A 144 8.01 -13.19 -12.57
N SER A 145 8.74 -13.88 -11.70
CA SER A 145 8.37 -15.22 -11.20
C SER A 145 7.06 -15.17 -10.39
N GLU A 146 6.90 -14.14 -9.56
CA GLU A 146 5.67 -13.86 -8.80
C GLU A 146 4.47 -13.69 -9.73
N VAL A 147 4.59 -12.89 -10.79
CA VAL A 147 3.49 -12.65 -11.74
C VAL A 147 3.11 -13.93 -12.49
N VAL A 148 4.10 -14.71 -12.93
CA VAL A 148 3.85 -15.98 -13.63
C VAL A 148 3.11 -16.95 -12.71
N MET A 149 3.58 -17.12 -11.47
CA MET A 149 2.91 -18.00 -10.49
C MET A 149 1.54 -17.45 -10.08
N GLY A 150 1.37 -16.13 -10.00
CA GLY A 150 0.09 -15.50 -9.68
C GLY A 150 -0.97 -15.82 -10.74
N VAL A 151 -0.61 -15.89 -12.02
CA VAL A 151 -1.55 -16.23 -13.10
C VAL A 151 -1.92 -17.72 -13.10
N THR A 152 -1.01 -18.61 -12.71
CA THR A 152 -1.29 -20.06 -12.73
C THR A 152 -2.26 -20.49 -11.62
N VAL A 153 -2.23 -19.87 -10.45
CA VAL A 153 -3.12 -20.22 -9.32
C VAL A 153 -4.62 -20.16 -9.68
N PRO A 154 -5.18 -19.06 -10.22
CA PRO A 154 -6.60 -19.00 -10.56
C PRO A 154 -6.97 -19.91 -11.75
N ILE A 155 -6.05 -20.15 -12.68
CA ILE A 155 -6.26 -21.08 -13.80
C ILE A 155 -6.41 -22.51 -13.29
N GLU A 156 -5.53 -22.94 -12.38
CA GLU A 156 -5.60 -24.28 -11.78
C GLU A 156 -6.90 -24.46 -10.99
N ILE A 157 -7.32 -23.44 -10.22
CA ILE A 157 -8.58 -23.49 -9.48
C ILE A 157 -9.78 -23.60 -10.44
N ALA A 158 -9.78 -22.82 -11.52
CA ALA A 158 -10.86 -22.82 -12.52
C ALA A 158 -10.94 -24.14 -13.31
N ILE A 159 -9.81 -24.75 -13.64
CA ILE A 159 -9.77 -26.01 -14.41
C ILE A 159 -10.13 -27.21 -13.53
N SER A 160 -9.63 -27.23 -12.29
CA SER A 160 -9.77 -28.38 -11.41
C SER A 160 -11.11 -28.41 -10.65
N ASN A 161 -11.89 -27.32 -10.64
CA ASN A 161 -13.06 -27.14 -9.78
C ASN A 161 -12.76 -27.48 -8.31
N THR A 162 -11.51 -27.27 -7.89
CA THR A 162 -11.06 -27.60 -6.54
C THR A 162 -10.93 -26.35 -5.68
N THR A 163 -11.04 -26.56 -4.37
CA THR A 163 -10.99 -25.49 -3.39
C THR A 163 -9.57 -24.92 -3.24
N PHE A 164 -9.45 -23.68 -2.77
CA PHE A 164 -8.15 -23.02 -2.50
C PHE A 164 -7.25 -23.83 -1.55
N LEU A 165 -7.83 -24.64 -0.67
CA LEU A 165 -7.11 -25.52 0.29
C LEU A 165 -6.92 -26.97 -0.19
N SER A 166 -7.38 -27.31 -1.40
CA SER A 166 -7.18 -28.65 -1.93
C SER A 166 -5.70 -28.90 -2.26
N LYS A 167 -5.24 -30.14 -2.06
CA LYS A 167 -3.83 -30.55 -2.28
C LYS A 167 -3.22 -30.11 -3.62
N PRO A 168 -3.96 -30.08 -4.76
CA PRO A 168 -3.43 -29.56 -6.02
C PRO A 168 -3.17 -28.05 -5.97
N SER A 169 -4.12 -27.26 -5.45
CA SER A 169 -4.03 -25.79 -5.40
C SER A 169 -3.03 -25.29 -4.37
N THR A 170 -2.78 -26.03 -3.29
CA THR A 170 -1.73 -25.69 -2.30
C THR A 170 -0.31 -25.76 -2.89
N ASN A 171 -0.06 -26.62 -3.89
CA ASN A 171 1.26 -26.74 -4.51
C ASN A 171 1.66 -25.49 -5.32
N PHE A 172 0.69 -24.70 -5.78
CA PHE A 172 0.93 -23.45 -6.51
C PHE A 172 0.76 -22.22 -5.62
N SER A 173 -0.19 -22.26 -4.68
CA SER A 173 -0.46 -21.14 -3.78
C SER A 173 0.70 -20.89 -2.79
N ILE A 174 1.33 -21.95 -2.26
CA ILE A 174 2.44 -21.81 -1.31
C ILE A 174 3.67 -21.16 -1.96
N PRO A 175 4.15 -21.62 -3.14
CA PRO A 175 5.25 -20.94 -3.84
C PRO A 175 4.92 -19.49 -4.20
N TRP A 176 3.69 -19.20 -4.64
CA TRP A 176 3.29 -17.84 -4.97
C TRP A 176 3.37 -16.91 -3.76
N ILE A 177 2.77 -17.30 -2.63
CA ILE A 177 2.83 -16.55 -1.36
C ILE A 177 4.28 -16.34 -0.89
N SER A 178 5.11 -17.37 -1.00
CA SER A 178 6.52 -17.29 -0.66
C SER A 178 7.25 -16.28 -1.53
N LEU A 179 7.03 -16.30 -2.84
CA LEU A 179 7.61 -15.35 -3.79
C LEU A 179 7.18 -13.91 -3.48
N VAL A 180 5.88 -13.66 -3.23
CA VAL A 180 5.38 -12.33 -2.81
C VAL A 180 6.15 -11.83 -1.58
N THR A 181 6.32 -12.70 -0.59
CA THR A 181 7.02 -12.35 0.66
C THR A 181 8.50 -12.06 0.43
N ILE A 182 9.18 -12.88 -0.40
CA ILE A 182 10.60 -12.70 -0.74
C ILE A 182 10.79 -11.40 -1.53
N VAL A 183 9.96 -11.13 -2.53
CA VAL A 183 9.99 -9.89 -3.34
C VAL A 183 9.84 -8.68 -2.43
N ASN A 184 8.79 -8.66 -1.61
CA ASN A 184 8.50 -7.55 -0.71
C ASN A 184 9.63 -7.31 0.31
N THR A 185 10.16 -8.38 0.92
CA THR A 185 11.27 -8.28 1.88
C THR A 185 12.56 -7.78 1.22
N THR A 186 12.88 -8.31 0.03
CA THR A 186 14.07 -7.92 -0.73
C THR A 186 14.01 -6.46 -1.15
N LEU A 187 12.87 -6.02 -1.70
CA LEU A 187 12.66 -4.62 -2.10
C LEU A 187 12.75 -3.68 -0.90
N THR A 188 12.12 -4.03 0.21
CA THR A 188 12.15 -3.22 1.44
C THR A 188 13.56 -3.12 2.00
N ALA A 189 14.32 -4.23 2.06
CA ALA A 189 15.71 -4.23 2.52
C ALA A 189 16.62 -3.36 1.63
N LEU A 190 16.45 -3.44 0.30
CA LEU A 190 17.22 -2.62 -0.65
C LEU A 190 16.91 -1.13 -0.54
N ILE A 191 15.66 -0.77 -0.28
CA ILE A 191 15.24 0.63 -0.07
C ILE A 191 15.83 1.15 1.23
N ILE A 192 15.59 0.47 2.36
CA ILE A 192 16.08 0.90 3.68
C ILE A 192 17.61 0.97 3.69
N GLY A 193 18.29 -0.07 3.22
CA GLY A 193 19.76 -0.13 3.21
C GLY A 193 20.39 1.00 2.42
N ARG A 194 19.80 1.37 1.26
CA ARG A 194 20.30 2.49 0.46
C ARG A 194 20.08 3.83 1.14
N ILE A 195 18.95 4.03 1.80
CA ILE A 195 18.67 5.30 2.47
C ILE A 195 19.60 5.48 3.68
N VAL A 196 19.82 4.43 4.48
CA VAL A 196 20.79 4.45 5.58
C VAL A 196 22.20 4.75 5.08
N TYR A 197 22.62 4.12 3.98
CA TYR A 197 23.92 4.40 3.36
C TYR A 197 24.08 5.87 2.93
N VAL A 198 23.04 6.45 2.31
CA VAL A 198 23.05 7.86 1.91
C VAL A 198 23.07 8.78 3.13
N ALA A 199 22.26 8.51 4.15
CA ALA A 199 22.19 9.28 5.39
C ALA A 199 23.53 9.30 6.14
N HIS A 200 24.19 8.15 6.24
CA HIS A 200 25.53 8.06 6.84
C HIS A 200 26.58 8.86 6.05
N LYS A 201 26.45 8.92 4.72
CA LYS A 201 27.39 9.64 3.86
C LYS A 201 27.20 11.16 3.89
N THR A 202 25.97 11.65 4.09
CA THR A 202 25.67 13.08 4.03
C THR A 202 25.80 13.82 5.38
N LYS A 203 26.00 13.13 6.51
CA LYS A 203 26.06 13.73 7.88
C LYS A 203 24.90 14.70 8.20
N SER A 204 23.84 14.70 7.40
CA SER A 204 22.64 15.51 7.60
C SER A 204 21.61 14.64 8.29
N ASN A 205 21.59 14.76 9.63
CA ASN A 205 20.87 13.87 10.53
C ASN A 205 19.42 14.30 10.83
N SER A 206 18.87 15.35 10.22
CA SER A 206 17.48 15.77 10.50
C SER A 206 16.48 15.31 9.44
N ASP A 207 16.78 15.53 8.16
CA ASP A 207 15.77 15.41 7.11
C ASP A 207 15.65 13.97 6.57
N TYR A 208 16.75 13.21 6.58
CA TYR A 208 16.76 11.81 6.12
C TYR A 208 16.14 10.86 7.15
N THR A 209 16.31 11.15 8.43
CA THR A 209 15.78 10.36 9.56
C THR A 209 14.26 10.38 9.57
N GLY A 210 13.65 11.52 9.22
CA GLY A 210 12.20 11.62 9.03
C GLY A 210 11.70 10.75 7.87
N LEU A 211 12.39 10.76 6.73
CA LEU A 211 12.02 9.95 5.56
C LEU A 211 12.23 8.44 5.78
N VAL A 212 13.30 8.04 6.49
CA VAL A 212 13.55 6.66 6.92
C VAL A 212 12.50 6.20 7.93
N SER A 213 12.27 6.98 8.98
CA SER A 213 11.26 6.67 10.01
C SER A 213 9.88 6.47 9.39
N MET A 214 9.52 7.34 8.43
CA MET A 214 8.25 7.28 7.72
C MET A 214 8.10 6.03 6.84
N LEU A 215 9.17 5.61 6.15
CA LEU A 215 9.17 4.37 5.37
C LEU A 215 9.08 3.14 6.26
N ILE A 216 9.79 3.15 7.39
CA ILE A 216 9.73 2.08 8.39
C ILE A 216 8.32 1.98 8.97
N GLU A 217 7.73 3.09 9.43
CA GLU A 217 6.38 3.13 9.99
C GLU A 217 5.32 2.59 9.01
N SER A 218 5.48 2.84 7.71
CA SER A 218 4.56 2.36 6.66
C SER A 218 4.83 0.90 6.26
N ALA A 219 6.06 0.42 6.37
CA ALA A 219 6.46 -0.95 6.01
C ALA A 219 6.31 -1.96 7.16
N LEU A 220 6.30 -1.49 8.41
CA LEU A 220 6.17 -2.31 9.61
C LEU A 220 4.89 -3.16 9.65
N PRO A 221 3.69 -2.61 9.40
CA PRO A 221 2.45 -3.40 9.46
C PRO A 221 2.45 -4.53 8.44
N LEU A 222 2.85 -4.24 7.20
CA LEU A 222 2.92 -5.23 6.13
C LEU A 222 3.94 -6.33 6.45
N SER A 223 5.11 -5.97 6.98
CA SER A 223 6.17 -6.93 7.33
C SER A 223 5.74 -7.83 8.49
N LEU A 224 5.12 -7.26 9.53
CA LEU A 224 4.69 -8.01 10.71
C LEU A 224 3.59 -9.02 10.38
N VAL A 225 2.56 -8.57 9.64
CA VAL A 225 1.47 -9.47 9.24
C VAL A 225 1.97 -10.51 8.23
N GLY A 226 2.90 -10.13 7.34
CA GLY A 226 3.49 -11.05 6.34
C GLY A 226 4.29 -12.18 6.98
N ILE A 227 5.10 -11.86 8.01
CA ILE A 227 5.85 -12.86 8.78
C ILE A 227 4.87 -13.77 9.55
N ALA A 228 3.83 -13.21 10.17
CA ALA A 228 2.83 -14.00 10.88
C ALA A 228 2.13 -14.99 9.94
N PHE A 229 1.80 -14.57 8.72
CA PHE A 229 1.20 -15.43 7.71
C PHE A 229 2.16 -16.53 7.23
N ALA A 230 3.42 -16.20 6.97
CA ALA A 230 4.43 -17.18 6.57
C ALA A 230 4.60 -18.28 7.64
N VAL A 231 4.61 -17.91 8.92
CA VAL A 231 4.66 -18.85 10.04
C VAL A 231 3.39 -19.71 10.09
N CYS A 232 2.21 -19.11 9.92
CA CYS A 232 0.95 -19.85 9.93
C CYS A 232 0.82 -20.86 8.77
N VAL A 233 1.33 -20.50 7.58
CA VAL A 233 1.40 -21.40 6.42
C VAL A 233 2.41 -22.53 6.66
N ALA A 234 3.58 -22.23 7.21
CA ALA A 234 4.60 -23.23 7.54
C ALA A 234 4.10 -24.26 8.56
N GLN A 235 3.22 -23.85 9.47
CA GLN A 235 2.59 -24.72 10.46
C GLN A 235 1.33 -25.44 9.94
N SER A 236 0.92 -25.23 8.68
CA SER A 236 -0.36 -25.73 8.13
C SER A 236 -1.56 -25.44 9.06
N SER A 237 -1.50 -24.30 9.74
CA SER A 237 -2.40 -23.98 10.85
C SER A 237 -3.72 -23.38 10.36
N LEU A 238 -4.77 -23.54 11.18
CA LEU A 238 -6.14 -23.10 10.87
C LEU A 238 -6.35 -21.58 10.60
N PRO A 239 -5.56 -20.61 11.13
CA PRO A 239 -5.82 -19.18 10.92
C PRO A 239 -5.21 -18.59 9.62
N THR A 240 -4.84 -19.41 8.64
CA THR A 240 -4.26 -18.92 7.37
C THR A 240 -5.23 -18.03 6.57
N VAL A 241 -6.50 -18.44 6.47
CA VAL A 241 -7.54 -17.71 5.73
C VAL A 241 -7.79 -16.29 6.28
N PRO A 242 -8.09 -16.07 7.57
CA PRO A 242 -8.34 -14.72 8.09
C PRO A 242 -7.11 -13.82 8.03
N LEU A 243 -5.89 -14.36 8.21
CA LEU A 243 -4.66 -13.60 8.07
C LEU A 243 -4.43 -13.13 6.62
N ALA A 244 -4.76 -13.96 5.63
CA ALA A 244 -4.68 -13.59 4.22
C ALA A 244 -5.61 -12.41 3.87
N MET A 245 -6.84 -12.38 4.43
CA MET A 245 -7.79 -11.29 4.19
C MET A 245 -7.30 -9.96 4.77
N VAL A 246 -6.71 -9.99 5.97
CA VAL A 246 -6.12 -8.81 6.59
C VAL A 246 -4.89 -8.35 5.79
N LEU A 247 -4.04 -9.30 5.37
CA LEU A 247 -2.89 -9.01 4.51
C LEU A 247 -3.28 -8.31 3.21
N GLY A 248 -4.35 -8.75 2.55
CA GLY A 248 -4.83 -8.15 1.30
C GLY A 248 -5.03 -6.64 1.40
N THR A 249 -5.64 -6.20 2.51
CA THR A 249 -5.83 -4.76 2.75
C THR A 249 -4.52 -4.01 3.05
N PHE A 250 -3.61 -4.61 3.83
CA PHE A 250 -2.32 -3.98 4.15
C PHE A 250 -1.40 -3.85 2.94
N VAL A 251 -1.45 -4.80 2.00
CA VAL A 251 -0.73 -4.74 0.73
C VAL A 251 -1.11 -3.47 -0.03
N ALA A 252 -2.39 -3.10 -0.09
CA ALA A 252 -2.81 -1.88 -0.76
C ALA A 252 -2.49 -0.60 0.04
N ILE A 253 -2.60 -0.63 1.38
CA ILE A 253 -2.39 0.54 2.25
C ILE A 253 -0.93 1.01 2.24
N SER A 254 0.03 0.09 2.28
CA SER A 254 1.47 0.40 2.35
C SER A 254 1.96 1.35 1.23
N PRO A 255 1.79 1.06 -0.08
CA PRO A 255 2.21 1.95 -1.15
C PRO A 255 1.47 3.30 -1.10
N GLN A 256 0.20 3.30 -0.70
CA GLN A 256 -0.63 4.50 -0.63
C GLN A 256 -0.19 5.45 0.49
N LEU A 257 0.17 4.92 1.66
CA LEU A 257 0.78 5.69 2.75
C LEU A 257 2.03 6.42 2.27
N ILE A 258 2.90 5.72 1.54
CA ILE A 258 4.13 6.32 1.03
C ILE A 258 3.81 7.40 -0.02
N ILE A 259 2.82 7.19 -0.91
CA ILE A 259 2.38 8.21 -1.87
C ILE A 259 1.87 9.46 -1.15
N LEU A 260 0.95 9.27 -0.20
CA LEU A 260 0.35 10.34 0.60
C LEU A 260 1.43 11.18 1.29
N ARG A 261 2.39 10.51 1.91
CA ARG A 261 3.46 11.17 2.64
C ARG A 261 4.43 11.92 1.74
N VAL A 262 4.78 11.36 0.57
CA VAL A 262 5.58 12.08 -0.44
C VAL A 262 4.85 13.31 -0.96
N ALA A 263 3.53 13.22 -1.15
CA ALA A 263 2.71 14.35 -1.56
C ALA A 263 2.67 15.45 -0.47
N MET A 264 2.49 15.07 0.79
CA MET A 264 2.50 16.00 1.94
C MET A 264 3.87 16.66 2.14
N GLY A 265 4.97 15.89 2.07
CA GLY A 265 6.32 16.43 2.23
C GLY A 265 6.66 17.46 1.15
N ARG A 266 6.31 17.19 -0.11
CA ARG A 266 6.49 18.15 -1.20
C ARG A 266 5.62 19.40 -1.04
N ALA A 267 4.38 19.22 -0.61
CA ALA A 267 3.47 20.35 -0.37
C ALA A 267 3.99 21.24 0.77
N PHE A 268 4.55 20.66 1.83
CA PHE A 268 5.16 21.40 2.93
C PHE A 268 6.37 22.21 2.49
N THR A 269 7.31 21.60 1.75
CA THR A 269 8.48 22.31 1.20
C THR A 269 8.06 23.43 0.25
N GLU A 270 7.06 23.20 -0.60
CA GLU A 270 6.57 24.23 -1.53
C GLU A 270 5.92 25.41 -0.79
N ASN A 271 5.13 25.14 0.25
CA ASN A 271 4.52 26.18 1.08
C ASN A 271 5.56 27.00 1.84
N MET A 272 6.63 26.36 2.34
CA MET A 272 7.75 27.08 2.96
C MET A 272 8.44 28.01 1.96
N LEU A 273 8.75 27.52 0.74
CA LEU A 273 9.38 28.34 -0.29
C LEU A 273 8.50 29.53 -0.71
N VAL A 274 7.18 29.34 -0.78
CA VAL A 274 6.24 30.43 -1.09
C VAL A 274 6.19 31.45 0.06
N ASN A 275 6.13 30.99 1.31
CA ASN A 275 6.13 31.88 2.46
C ASN A 275 7.44 32.66 2.57
N ASP A 276 8.60 32.02 2.37
CA ASP A 276 9.91 32.67 2.37
C ASP A 276 9.97 33.78 1.31
N GLN A 277 9.51 33.49 0.07
CA GLN A 277 9.40 34.49 -1.00
C GLN A 277 8.47 35.65 -0.66
N LEU A 278 7.34 35.38 0.01
CA LEU A 278 6.41 36.43 0.44
C LEU A 278 7.03 37.31 1.54
N THR A 279 7.71 36.73 2.52
CA THR A 279 8.43 37.50 3.55
C THR A 279 9.58 38.31 2.96
N GLU A 280 10.31 37.78 1.99
CA GLU A 280 11.38 38.52 1.31
C GLU A 280 10.82 39.72 0.55
N ASN A 281 9.73 39.54 -0.20
CA ASN A 281 9.05 40.62 -0.90
C ASN A 281 8.50 41.69 0.05
N LEU A 282 7.87 41.29 1.17
CA LEU A 282 7.40 42.20 2.21
C LEU A 282 8.56 43.00 2.82
N ASN A 283 9.68 42.34 3.15
CA ASN A 283 10.85 43.01 3.70
C ASN A 283 11.47 44.03 2.72
N ILE A 284 11.50 43.71 1.43
CA ILE A 284 11.96 44.63 0.38
C ILE A 284 11.03 45.84 0.28
N GLU A 285 9.71 45.64 0.35
CA GLU A 285 8.72 46.71 0.29
C GLU A 285 8.77 47.64 1.52
N PHE A 286 8.93 47.07 2.72
CA PHE A 286 9.16 47.83 3.95
C PHE A 286 10.48 48.63 3.89
N ALA A 287 11.58 48.03 3.42
CA ALA A 287 12.85 48.74 3.27
C ALA A 287 12.76 49.89 2.26
N ARG A 288 11.98 49.72 1.17
CA ARG A 288 11.72 50.76 0.17
C ARG A 288 10.87 51.90 0.73
N SER A 289 9.87 51.59 1.57
CA SER A 289 9.05 52.57 2.29
C SER A 289 9.87 53.41 3.25
N ILE A 290 10.76 52.78 4.04
CA ILE A 290 11.63 53.48 5.00
C ILE A 290 12.59 54.42 4.26
N ASN A 291 13.27 53.94 3.21
CA ASN A 291 14.16 54.79 2.40
C ASN A 291 13.39 55.93 1.72
N GLY A 292 12.19 55.67 1.19
CA GLY A 292 11.34 56.71 0.58
C GLY A 292 10.90 57.80 1.56
N SER A 293 10.69 57.45 2.83
CA SER A 293 10.35 58.42 3.89
C SER A 293 11.55 59.25 4.36
N SER A 294 12.75 58.66 4.42
CA SER A 294 14.00 59.36 4.76
C SER A 294 14.32 60.46 3.75
N PHE A 295 14.26 60.13 2.45
CA PHE A 295 14.52 61.11 1.38
C PHE A 295 13.50 62.26 1.36
N ARG A 296 12.27 62.02 1.81
CA ARG A 296 11.22 63.05 1.86
C ARG A 296 11.44 64.03 3.03
N ASN A 297 11.91 63.53 4.16
CA ASN A 297 12.24 64.36 5.33
C ASN A 297 13.51 65.20 5.09
N ASP A 298 14.52 64.65 4.40
CA ASP A 298 15.75 65.40 4.06
C ASP A 298 15.48 66.51 3.03
N ALA A 299 14.55 66.30 2.10
CA ALA A 299 14.13 67.31 1.13
C ALA A 299 13.31 68.45 1.78
N GLU A 300 12.44 68.15 2.76
CA GLU A 300 11.71 69.17 3.51
C GLU A 300 12.62 69.98 4.45
N LEU A 301 13.66 69.36 5.02
CA LEU A 301 14.66 70.06 5.85
C LEU A 301 15.55 71.01 5.04
N GLN A 302 15.83 70.69 3.76
CA GLN A 302 16.57 71.58 2.86
C GLN A 302 15.74 72.73 2.29
N SER A 303 14.40 72.67 2.33
CA SER A 303 13.54 73.77 1.86
C SER A 303 13.20 74.81 2.93
N ILE A 304 13.64 74.62 4.18
CA ILE A 304 13.36 75.50 5.32
C ILE A 304 14.63 76.27 5.78
N ALA A 305 15.80 75.98 5.19
CA ALA A 305 17.06 76.71 5.38
C ALA A 305 17.30 77.72 4.25
#